data_AF-A0A969HHV1-F1
#
_entry.id   AF-A0A969HHV1-F1
#
_cell.length_a   1.000
_cell.length_b   1.000
_cell.length_c   1.000
_cell.angle_alpha   90.00
_cell.angle_beta   90.00
_cell.angle_gamma   90.00
#
_symmetry.space_group_name_H-M   'P 1'
#
loop_
_entity.id
_entity.type
_entity.pdbx_description
1 polymer ?
#
loop_
_entity_poly.entity_id
_entity_poly.type
_entity_poly.pdbx_seq_one_letter_code
_entity_poly.pdbx_strand_id
1 'polypeptide(L)'
;MTQSPLQRYDEILSVIDSEEKAYLLGWVAGAAQVEDHAFKVKTGVSDLSALPSPWPFLYQDILGEAWDGAEILLPLRGGELLKAVRQHLGSIPGEAPIEFPQLHAPFLQWSFLRAYYESRGQLNAPGQATELACLLEADSEMFLQALQDFCGIPGHIDQNADTYQITWLGNNGLDFLARLYHQAQFYQTSRRDLYRQWATWIPPVGLPLTFQWARTLPEAVPPFKERASDSGYDLSLVRKVRQLGRVDFYDTGIQVQPTYGWYFDLVPRSSLSKPVTCWPTV
;
A
#
# COMPACT_ATOMS: atom_id res chain seq x y z
N MET A 1 -35.40 -9.09 -21.81
CA MET A 1 -34.31 -10.09 -21.90
C MET A 1 -33.17 -9.57 -21.05
N THR A 2 -33.12 -9.98 -19.78
CA THR A 2 -32.00 -9.71 -18.88
C THR A 2 -30.85 -10.62 -19.30
N GLN A 3 -29.72 -10.04 -19.70
CA GLN A 3 -28.48 -10.80 -19.93
C GLN A 3 -28.17 -11.63 -18.67
N SER A 4 -27.64 -12.84 -18.85
CA SER A 4 -27.26 -13.66 -17.69
C SER A 4 -26.18 -12.91 -16.90
N PRO A 5 -26.17 -13.01 -15.55
CA PRO A 5 -25.13 -12.38 -14.74
C PRO A 5 -23.72 -12.69 -15.26
N LEU A 6 -23.50 -13.93 -15.72
CA LEU A 6 -22.24 -14.41 -16.28
C LEU A 6 -21.75 -13.61 -17.53
N GLN A 7 -22.65 -13.20 -18.43
CA GLN A 7 -22.27 -12.40 -19.61
C GLN A 7 -21.75 -10.99 -19.26
N ARG A 8 -21.96 -10.52 -18.02
CA ARG A 8 -21.58 -9.18 -17.58
C ARG A 8 -20.13 -9.10 -17.09
N TYR A 9 -19.45 -10.24 -16.91
CA TYR A 9 -18.15 -10.32 -16.26
C TYR A 9 -16.97 -10.55 -17.21
N ASP A 10 -17.23 -11.05 -18.42
CA ASP A 10 -16.20 -11.27 -19.45
C ASP A 10 -15.44 -9.99 -19.82
N GLU A 11 -16.07 -8.83 -19.64
CA GLU A 11 -15.51 -7.52 -19.97
C GLU A 11 -14.92 -6.77 -18.75
N ILE A 12 -15.00 -7.31 -17.53
CA ILE A 12 -14.69 -6.54 -16.31
C ILE A 12 -13.24 -6.05 -16.26
N LEU A 13 -12.30 -6.87 -16.77
CA LEU A 13 -10.88 -6.54 -16.86
C LEU A 13 -10.48 -6.02 -18.24
N SER A 14 -11.39 -5.87 -19.20
CA SER A 14 -11.05 -5.37 -20.55
C SER A 14 -10.42 -3.96 -20.49
N VAL A 15 -10.91 -3.13 -19.57
CA VAL A 15 -10.40 -1.79 -19.27
C VAL A 15 -10.27 -1.62 -17.76
N ILE A 16 -9.06 -1.33 -17.29
CA ILE A 16 -8.76 -1.05 -15.88
C ILE A 16 -8.85 0.46 -15.66
N ASP A 17 -10.05 0.93 -15.32
CA ASP A 17 -10.43 2.33 -15.10
C ASP A 17 -10.75 2.67 -13.64
N SER A 18 -10.69 1.68 -12.74
CA SER A 18 -11.04 1.84 -11.33
C SER A 18 -10.10 1.10 -10.39
N GLU A 19 -10.01 1.59 -9.14
CA GLU A 19 -9.18 0.98 -8.09
C GLU A 19 -9.58 -0.49 -7.86
N GLU A 20 -10.88 -0.78 -7.88
CA GLU A 20 -11.47 -2.12 -7.78
C GLU A 20 -10.93 -3.07 -8.86
N LYS A 21 -10.98 -2.66 -10.13
CA LYS A 21 -10.53 -3.52 -11.24
C LYS A 21 -9.03 -3.76 -11.20
N ALA A 22 -8.26 -2.73 -10.83
CA ALA A 22 -6.81 -2.85 -10.68
C ALA A 22 -6.45 -3.78 -9.52
N TYR A 23 -7.14 -3.65 -8.38
CA TYR A 23 -7.01 -4.55 -7.24
C TYR A 23 -7.35 -6.00 -7.64
N LEU A 24 -8.45 -6.19 -8.37
CA LEU A 24 -8.85 -7.51 -8.87
C LEU A 24 -7.79 -8.12 -9.79
N LEU A 25 -7.25 -7.34 -10.73
CA LEU A 25 -6.18 -7.81 -11.61
C LEU A 25 -4.95 -8.25 -10.81
N GLY A 26 -4.56 -7.50 -9.77
CA GLY A 26 -3.43 -7.83 -8.90
C GLY A 26 -3.66 -9.11 -8.10
N TRP A 27 -4.90 -9.32 -7.65
CA TRP A 27 -5.28 -10.53 -6.94
C TRP A 27 -5.26 -11.76 -7.86
N VAL A 28 -5.79 -11.64 -9.08
CA VAL A 28 -5.69 -12.70 -10.11
C VAL A 28 -4.23 -12.98 -10.44
N ALA A 29 -3.40 -11.94 -10.59
CA ALA A 29 -1.98 -12.08 -10.89
C ALA A 29 -1.20 -12.84 -9.80
N GLY A 30 -1.56 -12.68 -8.53
CA GLY A 30 -0.78 -13.24 -7.42
C GLY A 30 -1.35 -14.51 -6.78
N ALA A 31 -2.68 -14.69 -6.80
CA ALA A 31 -3.37 -15.76 -6.06
C ALA A 31 -4.01 -16.84 -6.96
N ALA A 32 -4.06 -16.65 -8.28
CA ALA A 32 -4.74 -17.58 -9.16
C ALA A 32 -3.86 -18.76 -9.60
N GLN A 33 -4.38 -19.97 -9.45
CA GLN A 33 -3.93 -21.15 -10.17
C GLN A 33 -4.80 -21.31 -11.43
N VAL A 34 -4.21 -21.67 -12.56
CA VAL A 34 -4.96 -21.89 -13.80
C VAL A 34 -5.18 -23.38 -13.99
N GLU A 35 -6.44 -23.81 -13.99
CA GLU A 35 -6.82 -25.19 -14.29
C GLU A 35 -8.04 -25.18 -15.21
N ASP A 36 -8.02 -25.99 -16.28
CA ASP A 36 -9.14 -26.18 -17.21
C ASP A 36 -9.76 -24.87 -17.73
N HIS A 37 -8.91 -23.90 -18.10
CA HIS A 37 -9.33 -22.57 -18.57
C HIS A 37 -10.15 -21.75 -17.55
N ALA A 38 -10.00 -22.06 -16.26
CA ALA A 38 -10.53 -21.29 -15.16
C ALA A 38 -9.40 -20.83 -14.23
N PHE A 39 -9.52 -19.62 -13.70
CA PHE A 39 -8.72 -19.27 -12.53
C PHE A 39 -9.33 -19.94 -11.30
N LYS A 40 -8.48 -20.45 -10.43
CA LYS A 40 -8.77 -21.03 -9.13
C LYS A 40 -8.00 -20.20 -8.12
N VAL A 41 -8.70 -19.28 -7.44
CA VAL A 41 -8.08 -18.46 -6.40
C VAL A 41 -8.37 -19.11 -5.06
N LYS A 42 -7.33 -19.43 -4.29
CA LYS A 42 -7.45 -19.95 -2.93
C LYS A 42 -7.39 -18.79 -1.94
N THR A 43 -8.43 -18.58 -1.14
CA THR A 43 -8.48 -17.48 -0.16
C THR A 43 -9.19 -17.87 1.12
N GLY A 44 -8.76 -17.29 2.26
CA GLY A 44 -9.42 -17.44 3.55
C GLY A 44 -10.74 -16.67 3.62
N VAL A 45 -11.67 -17.14 4.44
CA VAL A 45 -13.00 -16.52 4.63
C VAL A 45 -12.89 -15.08 5.16
N SER A 46 -11.91 -14.78 6.02
CA SER A 46 -11.66 -13.42 6.52
C SER A 46 -11.32 -12.43 5.42
N ASP A 47 -10.67 -12.91 4.35
CA ASP A 47 -10.11 -12.08 3.29
C ASP A 47 -11.15 -11.75 2.22
N LEU A 48 -12.28 -12.46 2.19
CA LEU A 48 -13.40 -12.16 1.30
C LEU A 48 -14.02 -10.79 1.56
N SER A 49 -13.97 -10.32 2.81
CA SER A 49 -14.48 -8.99 3.17
C SER A 49 -13.70 -7.86 2.49
N ALA A 50 -12.48 -8.14 2.02
CA ALA A 50 -11.65 -7.21 1.27
C ALA A 50 -11.93 -7.22 -0.24
N LEU A 51 -12.70 -8.20 -0.75
CA LEU A 51 -13.01 -8.28 -2.17
C LEU A 51 -14.03 -7.20 -2.57
N PRO A 52 -13.79 -6.49 -3.69
CA PRO A 52 -14.72 -5.48 -4.19
C PRO A 52 -16.12 -6.04 -4.49
N SER A 53 -17.17 -5.30 -4.13
CA SER A 53 -18.53 -5.58 -4.62
C SER A 53 -18.60 -5.28 -6.12
N PRO A 54 -18.98 -6.24 -6.99
CA PRO A 54 -20.04 -7.23 -6.75
C PRO A 54 -19.58 -8.66 -6.48
N TRP A 55 -18.32 -8.91 -6.11
CA TRP A 55 -17.86 -10.29 -5.85
C TRP A 55 -18.58 -11.06 -4.73
N PRO A 56 -19.21 -10.43 -3.71
CA PRO A 56 -20.14 -11.12 -2.81
C PRO A 56 -21.40 -11.66 -3.49
N PHE A 57 -21.70 -11.28 -4.75
CA PHE A 57 -22.76 -11.89 -5.56
C PHE A 57 -22.24 -13.04 -6.43
N LEU A 58 -20.96 -12.99 -6.88
CA LEU A 58 -20.26 -14.17 -7.41
C LEU A 58 -20.23 -15.30 -6.36
N TYR A 59 -20.16 -14.95 -5.08
CA TYR A 59 -20.26 -15.87 -3.95
C TYR A 59 -21.55 -16.72 -3.93
N GLN A 60 -22.70 -16.18 -4.34
CA GLN A 60 -23.97 -16.92 -4.29
C GLN A 60 -24.13 -17.90 -5.47
N ASP A 61 -23.56 -17.58 -6.63
CA ASP A 61 -23.62 -18.43 -7.83
C ASP A 61 -22.48 -19.48 -7.86
N ILE A 62 -21.37 -19.27 -7.12
CA ILE A 62 -20.17 -20.13 -7.11
C ILE A 62 -20.19 -21.22 -6.02
N LEU A 63 -20.96 -21.08 -4.94
CA LEU A 63 -21.03 -22.07 -3.85
C LEU A 63 -21.63 -23.45 -4.24
N GLY A 64 -21.85 -23.70 -5.53
CA GLY A 64 -22.23 -25.02 -6.05
C GLY A 64 -21.11 -26.07 -6.02
N GLU A 65 -19.83 -25.68 -5.89
CA GLU A 65 -18.70 -26.63 -5.86
C GLU A 65 -17.83 -26.48 -4.59
N ALA A 66 -17.76 -27.58 -3.82
CA ALA A 66 -16.87 -27.92 -2.71
C ALA A 66 -16.34 -26.78 -1.80
N TRP A 67 -17.00 -26.59 -0.65
CA TRP A 67 -16.46 -25.91 0.52
C TRP A 67 -15.70 -26.91 1.39
N ASP A 68 -14.37 -26.81 1.47
CA ASP A 68 -13.55 -27.58 2.42
C ASP A 68 -13.08 -26.67 3.57
N GLY A 69 -14.05 -26.11 4.31
CA GLY A 69 -13.89 -25.51 5.64
C GLY A 69 -13.08 -24.21 5.79
N ALA A 70 -12.11 -23.90 4.93
CA ALA A 70 -11.20 -22.75 5.08
C ALA A 70 -10.90 -21.99 3.79
N GLU A 71 -11.24 -22.55 2.62
CA GLU A 71 -10.80 -22.04 1.32
C GLU A 71 -11.97 -22.00 0.34
N ILE A 72 -11.96 -21.00 -0.54
CA ILE A 72 -12.98 -20.84 -1.59
C ILE A 72 -12.29 -20.96 -2.93
N LEU A 73 -12.96 -21.64 -3.87
CA LEU A 73 -12.55 -21.75 -5.26
C LEU A 73 -13.44 -20.85 -6.11
N LEU A 74 -12.86 -19.91 -6.87
CA LEU A 74 -13.61 -19.00 -7.72
C LEU A 74 -13.38 -19.32 -9.20
N PRO A 75 -14.17 -20.21 -9.83
CA PRO A 75 -14.00 -20.59 -11.22
C PRO A 75 -14.35 -19.41 -12.14
N LEU A 76 -13.33 -18.65 -12.51
CA LEU A 76 -13.45 -17.59 -13.50
C LEU A 76 -13.39 -18.20 -14.90
N ARG A 77 -14.56 -18.54 -15.45
CA ARG A 77 -14.70 -19.18 -16.76
C ARG A 77 -15.08 -18.14 -17.81
N GLY A 78 -14.21 -17.91 -18.80
CA GLY A 78 -14.48 -17.00 -19.91
C GLY A 78 -13.24 -16.72 -20.75
N GLY A 79 -13.31 -16.99 -22.05
CA GLY A 79 -12.18 -16.73 -22.96
C GLY A 79 -11.80 -15.25 -23.03
N GLU A 80 -12.76 -14.34 -22.90
CA GLU A 80 -12.51 -12.89 -22.90
C GLU A 80 -11.82 -12.42 -21.61
N LEU A 81 -12.10 -13.04 -20.46
CA LEU A 81 -11.38 -12.73 -19.23
C LEU A 81 -9.90 -13.14 -19.30
N LEU A 82 -9.61 -14.36 -19.78
CA LEU A 82 -8.21 -14.81 -19.97
C LEU A 82 -7.47 -13.90 -20.96
N LYS A 83 -8.16 -13.48 -22.02
CA LYS A 83 -7.64 -12.53 -23.01
C LYS A 83 -7.39 -11.15 -22.38
N ALA A 84 -8.29 -10.66 -21.53
CA ALA A 84 -8.12 -9.41 -20.81
C ALA A 84 -6.95 -9.46 -19.82
N VAL A 85 -6.81 -10.55 -19.06
CA VAL A 85 -5.65 -10.76 -18.17
C VAL A 85 -4.35 -10.75 -18.98
N ARG A 86 -4.29 -11.52 -20.06
CA ARG A 86 -3.13 -11.56 -20.96
C ARG A 86 -2.83 -10.20 -21.60
N GLN A 87 -3.86 -9.42 -21.93
CA GLN A 87 -3.71 -8.07 -22.46
C GLN A 87 -2.97 -7.14 -21.48
N HIS A 88 -3.25 -7.24 -20.18
CA HIS A 88 -2.64 -6.34 -19.18
C HIS A 88 -1.34 -6.89 -18.58
N LEU A 89 -1.17 -8.21 -18.53
CA LEU A 89 -0.03 -8.88 -17.89
C LEU A 89 0.95 -9.52 -18.88
N GLY A 90 0.70 -9.43 -20.19
CA GLY A 90 1.49 -10.08 -21.25
C GLY A 90 1.29 -11.60 -21.35
N SER A 91 1.02 -12.26 -20.24
CA SER A 91 0.79 -13.70 -20.15
C SER A 91 -0.32 -14.04 -19.15
N ILE A 92 -0.62 -15.33 -19.02
CA ILE A 92 -1.55 -15.82 -18.00
C ILE A 92 -0.69 -16.27 -16.78
N PRO A 93 -1.01 -15.81 -15.55
CA PRO A 93 -0.32 -16.26 -14.34
C PRO A 93 -0.26 -17.79 -14.26
N GLY A 94 0.93 -18.34 -13.96
CA GLY A 94 1.15 -19.79 -13.88
C GLY A 94 1.45 -20.49 -15.22
N GLU A 95 1.11 -19.89 -16.38
CA GLU A 95 1.53 -20.41 -17.69
C GLU A 95 2.93 -19.90 -18.08
N ALA A 96 3.19 -18.62 -17.81
CA ALA A 96 4.45 -17.96 -18.10
C ALA A 96 4.67 -16.76 -17.15
N PRO A 97 5.89 -16.22 -17.08
CA PRO A 97 6.16 -14.97 -16.36
C PRO A 97 5.25 -13.83 -16.82
N ILE A 98 4.69 -13.07 -15.86
CA ILE A 98 3.84 -11.90 -16.13
C ILE A 98 4.66 -10.61 -16.14
N GLU A 99 4.11 -9.58 -16.78
CA GLU A 99 4.64 -8.22 -16.79
C GLU A 99 3.95 -7.33 -15.76
N PHE A 100 4.67 -6.30 -15.27
CA PHE A 100 4.06 -5.30 -14.40
C PHE A 100 3.15 -4.38 -15.23
N PRO A 101 1.84 -4.29 -14.94
CA PRO A 101 0.88 -3.67 -15.83
C PRO A 101 1.09 -2.17 -15.95
N GLN A 102 1.11 -1.68 -17.18
CA GLN A 102 1.21 -0.25 -17.51
C GLN A 102 -0.20 0.36 -17.53
N LEU A 103 -0.73 0.68 -16.36
CA LEU A 103 -2.06 1.29 -16.22
C LEU A 103 -1.99 2.80 -16.41
N HIS A 104 -3.10 3.40 -16.86
CA HIS A 104 -3.14 4.82 -17.24
C HIS A 104 -2.94 5.82 -16.08
N ALA A 105 -3.00 5.35 -14.82
CA ALA A 105 -2.81 6.19 -13.64
C ALA A 105 -1.99 5.46 -12.56
N PRO A 106 -1.02 6.14 -11.91
CA PRO A 106 -0.17 5.52 -10.89
C PRO A 106 -0.94 4.92 -9.71
N PHE A 107 -2.05 5.53 -9.28
CA PHE A 107 -2.85 5.01 -8.17
C PHE A 107 -3.47 3.63 -8.47
N LEU A 108 -3.72 3.33 -9.75
CA LEU A 108 -4.20 2.02 -10.17
C LEU A 108 -3.09 0.99 -10.13
N GLN A 109 -1.87 1.35 -10.55
CA GLN A 109 -0.70 0.46 -10.42
C GLN A 109 -0.40 0.15 -8.95
N TRP A 110 -0.55 1.12 -8.05
CA TRP A 110 -0.50 0.88 -6.60
C TRP A 110 -1.61 -0.05 -6.10
N SER A 111 -2.83 0.07 -6.65
CA SER A 111 -3.94 -0.84 -6.30
C SER A 111 -3.68 -2.28 -6.75
N PHE A 112 -3.17 -2.46 -7.98
CA PHE A 112 -2.69 -3.75 -8.48
C PHE A 112 -1.60 -4.34 -7.58
N LEU A 113 -0.56 -3.54 -7.30
CA LEU A 113 0.57 -3.95 -6.49
C LEU A 113 0.15 -4.34 -5.07
N ARG A 114 -0.82 -3.63 -4.49
CA ARG A 114 -1.36 -3.96 -3.17
C ARG A 114 -1.99 -5.34 -3.15
N ALA A 115 -2.88 -5.64 -4.09
CA ALA A 115 -3.51 -6.96 -4.15
C ALA A 115 -2.49 -8.08 -4.41
N TYR A 116 -1.54 -7.83 -5.31
CA TYR A 116 -0.45 -8.77 -5.58
C TYR A 116 0.40 -9.02 -4.32
N TYR A 117 0.80 -7.96 -3.62
CA TYR A 117 1.54 -8.06 -2.37
C TYR A 117 0.74 -8.76 -1.26
N GLU A 118 -0.55 -8.53 -1.14
CA GLU A 118 -1.36 -9.20 -0.12
C GLU A 118 -1.51 -10.71 -0.39
N SER A 119 -1.40 -11.12 -1.65
CA SER A 119 -1.43 -12.53 -2.06
C SER A 119 -0.09 -13.25 -1.98
N ARG A 120 1.02 -12.60 -2.34
CA ARG A 120 2.36 -13.24 -2.43
C ARG A 120 3.41 -12.67 -1.48
N GLY A 121 3.07 -11.60 -0.77
CA GLY A 121 3.97 -10.89 0.10
C GLY A 121 3.94 -11.39 1.53
N GLN A 122 5.08 -11.25 2.19
CA GLN A 122 5.25 -11.59 3.60
C GLN A 122 5.62 -10.33 4.38
N LEU A 123 5.00 -10.19 5.56
CA LEU A 123 5.22 -9.08 6.47
C LEU A 123 5.38 -9.66 7.87
N ASN A 124 6.53 -9.42 8.49
CA ASN A 124 6.72 -9.80 9.88
C ASN A 124 5.89 -8.91 10.82
N ALA A 125 5.50 -9.41 11.99
CA ALA A 125 4.82 -8.59 12.98
C ALA A 125 5.84 -7.85 13.88
N PRO A 126 5.50 -6.65 14.38
CA PRO A 126 6.32 -5.99 15.39
C PRO A 126 6.56 -6.90 16.60
N GLY A 127 7.78 -6.92 17.11
CA GLY A 127 8.18 -7.77 18.23
C GLY A 127 8.58 -9.21 17.87
N GLN A 128 8.27 -9.70 16.65
CA GLN A 128 8.85 -10.96 16.14
C GLN A 128 10.27 -10.77 15.62
N ALA A 129 10.61 -9.56 15.18
CA ALA A 129 11.94 -9.18 14.75
C ALA A 129 12.28 -7.76 15.23
N THR A 130 13.57 -7.42 15.21
CA THR A 130 14.08 -6.10 15.57
C THR A 130 13.87 -5.06 14.47
N GLU A 131 13.60 -5.49 13.24
CA GLU A 131 13.44 -4.64 12.06
C GLU A 131 12.26 -5.12 11.21
N LEU A 132 11.56 -4.17 10.57
CA LEU A 132 10.52 -4.43 9.59
C LEU A 132 11.11 -5.09 8.33
N ALA A 133 10.52 -6.18 7.88
CA ALA A 133 10.83 -6.81 6.60
C ALA A 133 9.54 -7.01 5.79
N CYS A 134 9.49 -6.39 4.60
CA CYS A 134 8.48 -6.63 3.58
C CYS A 134 9.12 -7.45 2.47
N LEU A 135 8.63 -8.67 2.26
CA LEU A 135 9.07 -9.56 1.19
C LEU A 135 7.98 -9.68 0.15
N LEU A 136 8.36 -9.74 -1.12
CA LEU A 136 7.45 -10.08 -2.21
C LEU A 136 8.13 -11.06 -3.17
N GLU A 137 7.47 -12.20 -3.38
CA GLU A 137 7.92 -13.25 -4.30
C GLU A 137 7.23 -13.13 -5.66
N ALA A 138 7.99 -13.36 -6.73
CA ALA A 138 7.49 -13.43 -8.11
C ALA A 138 8.28 -14.43 -8.94
N ASP A 139 7.70 -14.87 -10.06
CA ASP A 139 8.33 -15.85 -10.96
C ASP A 139 9.26 -15.18 -12.00
N SER A 140 9.50 -13.87 -11.88
CA SER A 140 10.26 -13.07 -12.84
C SER A 140 11.06 -11.96 -12.19
N GLU A 141 12.37 -11.95 -12.42
CA GLU A 141 13.24 -10.84 -12.04
C GLU A 141 12.82 -9.54 -12.74
N MET A 142 12.47 -9.60 -14.02
CA MET A 142 12.05 -8.43 -14.80
C MET A 142 10.78 -7.79 -14.23
N PHE A 143 9.83 -8.59 -13.76
CA PHE A 143 8.64 -8.10 -13.07
C PHE A 143 9.02 -7.34 -11.79
N LEU A 144 9.91 -7.91 -10.96
CA LEU A 144 10.36 -7.26 -9.72
C LEU A 144 11.15 -5.98 -9.99
N GLN A 145 11.97 -5.94 -11.04
CA GLN A 145 12.70 -4.74 -11.43
C GLN A 145 11.75 -3.63 -11.87
N ALA A 146 10.77 -3.94 -12.74
CA ALA A 146 9.77 -2.97 -13.18
C ALA A 146 8.92 -2.43 -12.02
N LEU A 147 8.57 -3.31 -11.07
CA LEU A 147 7.87 -2.95 -9.83
C LEU A 147 8.74 -2.04 -8.95
N GLN A 148 10.01 -2.39 -8.76
CA GLN A 148 10.95 -1.59 -7.97
C GLN A 148 11.14 -0.19 -8.57
N ASP A 149 11.30 -0.11 -9.89
CA ASP A 149 11.43 1.14 -10.63
C ASP A 149 10.17 2.01 -10.46
N PHE A 150 8.98 1.40 -10.56
CA PHE A 150 7.71 2.07 -10.30
C PHE A 150 7.59 2.59 -8.85
N CYS A 151 7.98 1.77 -7.88
CA CYS A 151 7.92 2.16 -6.47
C CYS A 151 8.88 3.33 -6.18
N GLY A 152 10.05 3.36 -6.82
CA GLY A 152 11.12 4.31 -6.52
C GLY A 152 11.64 4.18 -5.08
N ILE A 153 11.51 2.99 -4.48
CA ILE A 153 11.94 2.68 -3.11
C ILE A 153 13.00 1.57 -3.20
N PRO A 154 14.24 1.81 -2.69
CA PRO A 154 15.30 0.82 -2.75
C PRO A 154 14.92 -0.48 -2.01
N GLY A 155 15.01 -1.60 -2.71
CA GLY A 155 14.88 -2.95 -2.17
C GLY A 155 15.99 -3.85 -2.72
N HIS A 156 16.18 -5.02 -2.12
CA HIS A 156 17.13 -6.01 -2.60
C HIS A 156 16.40 -7.12 -3.34
N ILE A 157 16.76 -7.35 -4.61
CA ILE A 157 16.22 -8.45 -5.41
C ILE A 157 17.23 -9.60 -5.36
N ASP A 158 16.76 -10.78 -4.97
CA ASP A 158 17.52 -12.02 -4.93
C ASP A 158 16.77 -13.15 -5.65
N GLN A 159 17.51 -14.14 -6.12
CA GLN A 159 16.95 -15.39 -6.62
C GLN A 159 16.88 -16.44 -5.51
N ASN A 160 15.71 -17.05 -5.33
CA ASN A 160 15.48 -18.12 -4.36
C ASN A 160 14.93 -19.36 -5.09
N ALA A 161 15.82 -20.35 -5.32
CA ALA A 161 15.52 -21.53 -6.14
C ALA A 161 14.97 -21.14 -7.53
N ASP A 162 13.70 -21.43 -7.80
CA ASP A 162 13.02 -21.19 -9.08
C ASP A 162 12.23 -19.87 -9.10
N THR A 163 12.24 -19.10 -8.00
CA THR A 163 11.54 -17.81 -7.90
C THR A 163 12.52 -16.67 -7.60
N TYR A 164 12.01 -15.46 -7.71
CA TYR A 164 12.71 -14.24 -7.34
C TYR A 164 11.97 -13.57 -6.19
N GLN A 165 12.72 -12.84 -5.38
CA GLN A 165 12.19 -12.16 -4.21
C GLN A 165 12.77 -10.75 -4.13
N ILE A 166 11.90 -9.77 -3.88
CA ILE A 166 12.32 -8.43 -3.48
C ILE A 166 12.07 -8.22 -1.99
N THR A 167 13.05 -7.64 -1.30
CA THR A 167 13.01 -7.37 0.14
C THR A 167 13.20 -5.89 0.41
N TRP A 168 12.27 -5.28 1.15
CA TRP A 168 12.41 -3.94 1.74
C TRP A 168 12.54 -4.04 3.25
N LEU A 169 13.64 -3.49 3.78
CA LEU A 169 13.97 -3.51 5.20
C LEU A 169 13.77 -2.13 5.84
N GLY A 170 13.42 -2.13 7.12
CA GLY A 170 13.35 -0.95 7.97
C GLY A 170 12.52 0.19 7.36
N ASN A 171 13.14 1.36 7.22
CA ASN A 171 12.48 2.56 6.68
C ASN A 171 11.94 2.37 5.27
N ASN A 172 12.66 1.64 4.41
CA ASN A 172 12.21 1.37 3.04
C ASN A 172 10.96 0.49 3.04
N GLY A 173 10.90 -0.51 3.92
CA GLY A 173 9.70 -1.34 4.11
C GLY A 173 8.53 -0.50 4.61
N LEU A 174 8.78 0.42 5.55
CA LEU A 174 7.72 1.25 6.12
C LEU A 174 7.16 2.24 5.08
N ASP A 175 8.02 2.84 4.27
CA ASP A 175 7.62 3.74 3.19
C ASP A 175 6.89 2.98 2.06
N PHE A 176 7.30 1.75 1.77
CA PHE A 176 6.61 0.87 0.82
C PHE A 176 5.18 0.57 1.29
N LEU A 177 5.01 0.11 2.53
CA LEU A 177 3.68 -0.14 3.11
C LEU A 177 2.83 1.12 3.18
N ALA A 178 3.43 2.27 3.50
CA ALA A 178 2.72 3.54 3.53
C ALA A 178 2.16 3.93 2.18
N ARG A 179 2.93 3.73 1.09
CA ARG A 179 2.43 3.97 -0.28
C ARG A 179 1.36 2.97 -0.69
N LEU A 180 1.54 1.69 -0.36
CA LEU A 180 0.53 0.64 -0.62
C LEU A 180 -0.83 1.01 -0.02
N TYR A 181 -0.85 1.45 1.24
CA TYR A 181 -2.08 1.71 2.00
C TYR A 181 -2.55 3.16 1.99
N HIS A 182 -1.85 4.07 1.28
CA HIS A 182 -2.24 5.48 1.21
C HIS A 182 -3.59 5.64 0.51
N GLN A 183 -4.60 6.11 1.26
CA GLN A 183 -5.97 6.35 0.78
C GLN A 183 -6.65 5.14 0.11
N ALA A 184 -6.15 3.93 0.35
CA ALA A 184 -6.66 2.69 -0.21
C ALA A 184 -8.13 2.44 0.16
N GLN A 185 -8.97 2.10 -0.82
CA GLN A 185 -10.35 1.67 -0.62
C GLN A 185 -10.47 0.15 -0.48
N PHE A 186 -9.62 -0.60 -1.18
CA PHE A 186 -9.62 -2.07 -1.21
C PHE A 186 -8.31 -2.61 -0.63
N TYR A 187 -8.38 -3.41 0.45
CA TYR A 187 -7.22 -3.97 1.14
C TYR A 187 -7.64 -5.06 2.12
N GLN A 188 -6.73 -5.97 2.48
CA GLN A 188 -6.90 -6.88 3.61
C GLN A 188 -6.69 -6.15 4.94
N THR A 189 -7.71 -6.17 5.80
CA THR A 189 -7.69 -5.47 7.11
C THR A 189 -6.52 -5.91 7.99
N SER A 190 -6.24 -7.23 8.05
CA SER A 190 -5.13 -7.79 8.82
C SER A 190 -3.77 -7.22 8.39
N ARG A 191 -3.53 -7.12 7.08
CA ARG A 191 -2.29 -6.58 6.51
C ARG A 191 -2.15 -5.08 6.76
N ARG A 192 -3.23 -4.32 6.58
CA ARG A 192 -3.27 -2.88 6.88
C ARG A 192 -3.02 -2.61 8.37
N ASP A 193 -3.57 -3.43 9.25
CA ASP A 193 -3.39 -3.27 10.69
C ASP A 193 -1.95 -3.60 11.12
N LEU A 194 -1.29 -4.59 10.50
CA LEU A 194 0.14 -4.81 10.71
C LEU A 194 0.99 -3.61 10.29
N TYR A 195 0.68 -3.00 9.14
CA TYR A 195 1.32 -1.74 8.73
C TYR A 195 1.13 -0.64 9.79
N ARG A 196 -0.10 -0.44 10.29
CA ARG A 196 -0.39 0.57 11.32
C ARG A 196 0.36 0.32 12.62
N GLN A 197 0.50 -0.95 13.01
CA GLN A 197 1.31 -1.32 14.17
C GLN A 197 2.77 -0.92 13.93
N TRP A 198 3.37 -1.30 12.79
CA TRP A 198 4.74 -0.89 12.44
C TRP A 198 4.93 0.63 12.38
N ALA A 199 3.97 1.37 11.81
CA ALA A 199 4.05 2.82 11.69
C ALA A 199 4.03 3.57 13.04
N THR A 200 3.58 2.91 14.10
CA THR A 200 3.52 3.47 15.46
C THR A 200 4.49 2.80 16.42
N TRP A 201 5.16 1.73 16.00
CA TRP A 201 6.00 0.90 16.85
C TRP A 201 7.34 1.57 17.16
N ILE A 202 7.75 1.52 18.42
CA ILE A 202 9.08 1.91 18.85
C ILE A 202 9.88 0.69 19.34
N PRO A 203 10.99 0.33 18.67
CA PRO A 203 12.02 -0.49 19.29
C PRO A 203 12.77 0.35 20.35
N PRO A 204 13.06 -0.13 21.57
CA PRO A 204 12.79 -1.42 22.24
C PRO A 204 11.56 -1.41 23.18
N VAL A 205 10.81 -0.30 23.22
CA VAL A 205 9.70 -0.09 24.15
C VAL A 205 8.51 -0.99 23.81
N GLY A 206 8.37 -1.40 22.54
CA GLY A 206 7.34 -2.33 22.10
C GLY A 206 5.93 -1.76 22.12
N LEU A 207 5.77 -0.45 22.35
CA LEU A 207 4.49 0.22 22.47
C LEU A 207 4.21 1.11 21.26
N PRO A 208 2.95 1.18 20.79
CA PRO A 208 2.55 2.17 19.82
C PRO A 208 2.56 3.57 20.46
N LEU A 209 3.29 4.51 19.86
CA LEU A 209 3.22 5.92 20.26
C LEU A 209 1.96 6.55 19.66
N THR A 210 1.21 7.26 20.50
CA THR A 210 0.07 8.06 20.05
C THR A 210 0.42 9.54 20.16
N PHE A 211 0.26 10.26 19.05
CA PHE A 211 0.46 11.70 18.98
C PHE A 211 -0.90 12.38 18.84
N GLN A 212 -1.33 13.10 19.87
CA GLN A 212 -2.59 13.83 19.88
C GLN A 212 -2.36 15.30 19.57
N TRP A 213 -3.23 15.85 18.72
CA TRP A 213 -3.19 17.24 18.33
C TRP A 213 -4.60 17.77 18.06
N ALA A 214 -4.76 19.09 18.17
CA ALA A 214 -5.98 19.79 17.85
C ALA A 214 -5.68 21.08 17.08
N ARG A 215 -6.59 21.47 16.18
CA ARG A 215 -6.56 22.78 15.55
C ARG A 215 -7.12 23.82 16.51
N THR A 216 -6.40 24.91 16.70
CA THR A 216 -6.87 26.09 17.42
C THR A 216 -7.31 27.20 16.46
N LEU A 217 -6.95 27.10 15.17
CA LEU A 217 -7.35 28.01 14.09
C LEU A 217 -7.99 27.23 12.93
N PRO A 218 -9.01 27.78 12.24
CA PRO A 218 -9.61 27.14 11.08
C PRO A 218 -8.63 26.85 9.93
N GLU A 219 -7.70 27.77 9.68
CA GLU A 219 -6.67 27.70 8.65
C GLU A 219 -5.47 26.80 9.00
N ALA A 220 -5.45 26.23 10.21
CA ALA A 220 -4.37 25.36 10.65
C ALA A 220 -4.26 24.10 9.77
N VAL A 221 -3.04 23.80 9.31
CA VAL A 221 -2.74 22.60 8.53
C VAL A 221 -2.43 21.44 9.49
N PRO A 222 -3.05 20.26 9.33
CA PRO A 222 -2.72 19.08 10.12
C PRO A 222 -1.21 18.79 10.10
N PRO A 223 -0.61 18.37 11.23
CA PRO A 223 0.73 17.81 11.23
C PRO A 223 0.78 16.62 10.26
N PHE A 224 1.82 16.56 9.44
CA PHE A 224 1.98 15.52 8.42
C PHE A 224 3.41 15.01 8.38
N LYS A 225 3.63 13.87 7.73
CA LYS A 225 4.96 13.40 7.37
C LYS A 225 5.08 13.36 5.86
N GLU A 226 6.25 13.69 5.33
CA GLU A 226 6.53 13.51 3.91
C GLU A 226 6.73 12.02 3.61
N ARG A 227 7.40 11.31 4.53
CA ARG A 227 7.60 9.85 4.50
C ARG A 227 7.09 9.23 5.79
N ALA A 228 6.53 8.03 5.72
CA ALA A 228 6.04 7.36 6.93
C ALA A 228 7.18 7.08 7.92
N SER A 229 8.38 6.83 7.39
CA SER A 229 9.62 6.63 8.14
C SER A 229 10.22 7.89 8.77
N ASP A 230 9.70 9.09 8.51
CA ASP A 230 10.20 10.32 9.14
C ASP A 230 10.02 10.25 10.67
N SER A 231 11.04 10.67 11.42
CA SER A 231 11.04 10.59 12.89
C SER A 231 10.13 11.61 13.58
N GLY A 232 9.67 12.63 12.85
CA GLY A 232 8.83 13.71 13.37
C GLY A 232 7.74 14.12 12.39
N TYR A 233 6.86 15.03 12.81
CA TYR A 233 5.83 15.60 11.96
C TYR A 233 6.23 17.02 11.54
N ASP A 234 6.03 17.33 10.27
CA ASP A 234 6.11 18.68 9.76
C ASP A 234 4.90 19.50 10.23
N LEU A 235 5.17 20.76 10.60
CA LEU A 235 4.15 21.76 10.94
C LEU A 235 4.23 22.93 9.95
N SER A 236 3.07 23.50 9.64
CA SER A 236 2.98 24.70 8.79
C SER A 236 2.80 25.95 9.65
N LEU A 237 3.58 27.00 9.34
CA LEU A 237 3.34 28.33 9.89
C LEU A 237 2.16 28.95 9.15
N VAL A 238 1.14 29.40 9.88
CA VAL A 238 -0.09 29.96 9.28
C VAL A 238 -0.19 31.48 9.37
N ARG A 239 0.39 32.09 10.41
CA ARG A 239 0.45 33.56 10.51
C ARG A 239 1.67 34.04 11.30
N LYS A 240 2.14 35.26 10.97
CA LYS A 240 3.07 36.02 11.83
C LYS A 240 2.27 36.66 12.96
N VAL A 241 2.64 36.38 14.21
CA VAL A 241 1.99 36.90 15.42
C VAL A 241 2.51 38.29 15.74
N ARG A 242 3.84 38.45 15.77
CA ARG A 242 4.51 39.72 16.09
C ARG A 242 5.98 39.69 15.71
N GLN A 243 6.60 40.86 15.70
CA GLN A 243 8.05 41.03 15.54
C GLN A 243 8.61 41.76 16.77
N LEU A 244 9.68 41.22 17.35
CA LEU A 244 10.43 41.86 18.43
C LEU A 244 11.88 42.03 17.97
N GLY A 245 12.22 43.25 17.55
CA GLY A 245 13.52 43.55 16.96
C GLY A 245 13.74 42.76 15.66
N ARG A 246 14.70 41.82 15.68
CA ARG A 246 15.04 40.93 14.56
C ARG A 246 14.39 39.54 14.64
N VAL A 247 13.50 39.32 15.60
CA VAL A 247 12.86 38.03 15.84
C VAL A 247 11.39 38.11 15.44
N ASP A 248 10.99 37.26 14.50
CA ASP A 248 9.61 37.10 14.07
C ASP A 248 8.98 35.88 14.77
N PHE A 249 7.82 36.10 15.38
CA PHE A 249 7.02 35.07 16.03
C PHE A 249 5.91 34.64 15.09
N TYR A 250 5.72 33.33 14.96
CA TYR A 250 4.70 32.74 14.12
C TYR A 250 3.79 31.82 14.93
N ASP A 251 2.59 31.60 14.40
CA ASP A 251 1.59 30.66 14.92
C ASP A 251 1.44 29.52 13.91
N THR A 252 1.26 28.30 14.41
CA THR A 252 0.90 27.12 13.60
C THR A 252 -0.61 26.85 13.65
N GLY A 253 -1.31 27.38 14.65
CA GLY A 253 -2.69 27.01 14.94
C GLY A 253 -2.84 25.56 15.40
N ILE A 254 -1.77 24.92 15.88
CA ILE A 254 -1.75 23.53 16.35
C ILE A 254 -1.39 23.49 17.82
N GLN A 255 -2.22 22.79 18.60
CA GLN A 255 -1.92 22.39 19.97
C GLN A 255 -1.62 20.90 20.00
N VAL A 256 -0.60 20.50 20.76
CA VAL A 256 -0.15 19.11 20.87
C VAL A 256 -0.25 18.63 22.31
N GLN A 257 -0.52 17.34 22.50
CA GLN A 257 -0.50 16.66 23.79
C GLN A 257 0.40 15.42 23.70
N PRO A 258 1.65 15.47 24.22
CA PRO A 258 2.50 14.29 24.24
C PRO A 258 1.92 13.24 25.20
N THR A 259 2.21 11.96 24.93
CA THR A 259 1.86 10.87 25.85
C THR A 259 2.55 11.07 27.20
N TYR A 260 1.91 10.62 28.29
CA TYR A 260 2.49 10.68 29.63
C TYR A 260 3.91 10.07 29.66
N GLY A 261 4.85 10.77 30.29
CA GLY A 261 6.27 10.38 30.36
C GLY A 261 7.11 10.82 29.17
N TRP A 262 6.53 11.47 28.16
CA TRP A 262 7.23 12.02 27.00
C TRP A 262 7.17 13.55 27.01
N TYR A 263 8.19 14.19 26.42
CA TYR A 263 8.16 15.62 26.12
C TYR A 263 8.10 15.81 24.59
N PHE A 264 7.67 16.99 24.17
CA PHE A 264 7.58 17.37 22.76
C PHE A 264 8.69 18.36 22.43
N ASP A 265 9.40 18.14 21.33
CA ASP A 265 10.40 19.05 20.80
C ASP A 265 9.94 19.63 19.45
N LEU A 266 10.16 20.93 19.27
CA LEU A 266 9.81 21.65 18.04
C LEU A 266 11.06 22.25 17.44
N VAL A 267 11.50 21.68 16.32
CA VAL A 267 12.73 22.06 15.65
C VAL A 267 12.41 22.80 14.34
N PRO A 268 12.99 23.99 14.08
CA PRO A 268 12.81 24.66 12.81
C PRO A 268 13.49 23.87 11.68
N ARG A 269 12.79 23.70 10.55
CA ARG A 269 13.40 23.20 9.31
C ARG A 269 14.57 24.11 8.90
N SER A 270 15.59 23.54 8.28
CA SER A 270 16.78 24.27 7.80
C SER A 270 16.47 25.42 6.83
N SER A 271 15.31 25.40 6.19
CA SER A 271 14.79 26.50 5.36
C SER A 271 14.43 27.76 6.15
N LEU A 272 14.12 27.63 7.44
CA LEU A 272 13.79 28.73 8.35
C LEU A 272 15.03 29.29 9.07
N SER A 273 16.05 28.44 9.29
CA SER A 273 17.26 28.77 10.05
C SER A 273 18.49 28.92 9.14
N LYS A 274 18.44 29.79 8.12
CA LYS A 274 19.67 30.23 7.45
C LYS A 274 20.26 31.43 8.18
N PRO A 275 21.46 31.35 8.79
CA PRO A 275 22.12 32.54 9.28
C PRO A 275 22.42 33.45 8.08
N VAL A 276 21.90 34.68 8.13
CA VAL A 276 22.26 35.75 7.20
C VAL A 276 23.75 36.03 7.40
N THR A 277 24.60 35.41 6.59
CA THR A 277 26.03 35.71 6.53
C THR A 277 26.20 36.96 5.68
N CYS A 278 25.94 38.13 6.28
CA CYS A 278 26.44 39.39 5.74
C CYS A 278 27.87 39.58 6.27
N TRP A 279 28.87 39.21 5.48
CA TRP A 279 30.19 39.80 5.64
C TRP A 279 30.08 41.27 5.24
N PRO A 280 30.43 42.24 6.10
CA PRO A 280 30.65 43.59 5.61
C PRO A 280 31.94 43.55 4.80
N THR A 281 31.84 43.71 3.48
CA THR A 281 32.97 44.19 2.69
C THR A 281 33.35 45.57 3.23
N VAL A 282 34.49 45.61 3.91
CA VAL A 282 35.23 46.83 4.24
C VAL A 282 35.90 47.35 2.99
#